data_AF-A0A957Z8N5-F1
#
_entry.id   AF-A0A957Z8N5-F1
#
_cell.length_a   1.000
_cell.length_b   1.000
_cell.length_c   1.000
_cell.angle_alpha   90.00
_cell.angle_beta   90.00
_cell.angle_gamma   90.00
#
_symmetry.space_group_name_H-M   'P 1'
#
loop_
_entity.id
_entity.type
_entity.pdbx_description
1 polymer ?
#
loop_
_entity_poly.entity_id
_entity_poly.type
_entity_poly.pdbx_seq_one_letter_code
_entity_poly.pdbx_strand_id
1 'polypeptide(L)'
;GARVQTSPGGVVAAIVILGAFVVASVGFANGMALRSKSIGGYHTILFLMNLPLLFLSSALYPLGTMPAWMRVVALLNPTTYAAEGMRGALFGAAELNLWLCLAVLAGFAVLCTWFGLRSFRRLV
;
A
#
# COMPACT_ATOMS: atom_id res chain seq x y z
N GLY A 1 -14.99 -18.78 -9.98
CA GLY A 1 -14.71 -17.48 -10.63
C GLY A 1 -15.40 -16.40 -9.83
N ALA A 2 -14.67 -15.41 -9.33
CA ALA A 2 -15.25 -14.30 -8.57
C ALA A 2 -16.16 -13.47 -9.49
N ARG A 3 -17.46 -13.40 -9.18
CA ARG A 3 -18.36 -12.51 -9.91
C ARG A 3 -18.08 -11.09 -9.45
N VAL A 4 -17.74 -10.23 -10.39
CA VAL A 4 -17.55 -8.80 -10.16
C VAL A 4 -18.90 -8.24 -9.70
N GLN A 5 -19.03 -7.96 -8.39
CA GLN A 5 -20.17 -7.24 -7.83
C GLN A 5 -19.84 -5.75 -7.81
N THR A 6 -19.58 -5.18 -8.99
CA THR A 6 -19.32 -3.74 -9.11
C THR A 6 -20.61 -2.97 -8.92
N SER A 7 -20.89 -2.58 -7.68
CA SER A 7 -21.77 -1.45 -7.40
C SER A 7 -21.02 -0.14 -7.71
N PRO A 8 -21.70 0.94 -8.12
CA PRO A 8 -21.05 2.25 -8.29
C PRO A 8 -20.28 2.70 -7.04
N GLY A 9 -20.80 2.38 -5.85
CA GLY A 9 -20.11 2.65 -4.57
C GLY A 9 -18.82 1.84 -4.39
N GLY A 10 -18.80 0.58 -4.82
CA GLY A 10 -17.61 -0.26 -4.81
C GLY A 10 -16.48 0.28 -5.70
N VAL A 11 -16.82 0.81 -6.88
CA VAL A 11 -15.84 1.44 -7.78
C VAL A 11 -15.23 2.70 -7.14
N VAL A 12 -16.07 3.55 -6.53
CA VAL A 12 -15.59 4.75 -5.83
C VAL A 12 -14.66 4.36 -4.67
N ALA A 13 -15.05 3.38 -3.86
CA ALA A 13 -14.22 2.89 -2.76
C ALA A 13 -12.87 2.34 -3.26
N ALA A 14 -12.85 1.59 -4.35
CA ALA A 14 -11.63 1.08 -4.96
C ALA A 14 -10.71 2.21 -5.43
N ILE A 15 -11.25 3.25 -6.08
CA ILE A 15 -10.49 4.44 -6.50
C ILE A 15 -9.88 5.15 -5.29
N VAL A 16 -10.66 5.34 -4.22
CA VAL A 16 -10.18 5.99 -2.99
C VAL A 16 -9.04 5.20 -2.35
N ILE A 17 -9.18 3.87 -2.25
CA ILE A 17 -8.16 2.98 -1.67
C ILE A 17 -6.88 3.00 -2.49
N LEU A 18 -7.00 2.87 -3.82
CA LEU A 18 -5.86 2.92 -4.72
C LEU A 18 -5.19 4.29 -4.68
N GLY A 19 -5.97 5.36 -4.67
CA GLY A 19 -5.49 6.74 -4.55
C GLY A 19 -4.69 6.96 -3.26
N ALA A 20 -5.22 6.51 -2.11
CA ALA A 20 -4.52 6.61 -0.83
C ALA A 20 -3.18 5.85 -0.86
N PHE A 21 -3.18 4.64 -1.42
CA PHE A 21 -1.96 3.83 -1.56
C PHE A 21 -0.92 4.49 -2.48
N VAL A 22 -1.34 5.07 -3.61
CA VAL A 22 -0.46 5.80 -4.53
C VAL A 22 0.14 7.03 -3.85
N VAL A 23 -0.68 7.84 -3.17
CA VAL A 23 -0.19 9.03 -2.43
C VAL A 23 0.85 8.62 -1.39
N ALA A 24 0.60 7.55 -0.64
CA ALA A 24 1.58 7.05 0.33
C ALA A 24 2.89 6.61 -0.31
N SER A 25 2.80 5.84 -1.40
CA SER A 25 3.95 5.32 -2.12
C SER A 25 4.80 6.46 -2.70
N VAL A 26 4.16 7.47 -3.29
CA VAL A 26 4.82 8.65 -3.85
C VAL A 26 5.47 9.50 -2.74
N GLY A 27 4.80 9.71 -1.62
CA GLY A 27 5.37 10.46 -0.48
C GLY A 27 6.64 9.80 0.06
N PHE A 28 6.63 8.47 0.19
CA PHE A 28 7.80 7.70 0.61
C PHE A 28 8.93 7.78 -0.41
N ALA A 29 8.61 7.54 -1.70
CA ALA A 29 9.54 7.60 -2.81
C ALA A 29 10.25 8.97 -2.90
N ASN A 30 9.49 10.07 -2.82
CA ASN A 30 10.05 11.42 -2.82
C ASN A 30 10.96 11.66 -1.60
N GLY A 31 10.55 11.22 -0.41
CA GLY A 31 11.40 11.35 0.78
C GLY A 31 12.74 10.59 0.66
N MET A 32 12.72 9.42 0.04
CA MET A 32 13.93 8.63 -0.23
C MET A 32 14.79 9.22 -1.34
N ALA A 33 14.17 9.73 -2.41
CA ALA A 33 14.87 10.35 -3.52
C ALA A 33 15.71 11.55 -3.05
N LEU A 34 15.16 12.39 -2.18
CA LEU A 34 15.85 13.57 -1.64
C LEU A 34 17.04 13.25 -0.72
N ARG A 35 17.12 12.03 -0.19
CA ARG A 35 18.27 11.58 0.61
C ARG A 35 19.28 10.75 -0.17
N SER A 36 18.91 10.35 -1.39
CA SER A 36 19.75 9.50 -2.22
C SER A 36 20.77 10.36 -2.97
N LYS A 37 22.06 10.02 -2.85
CA LYS A 37 23.15 10.73 -3.54
C LYS A 37 23.23 10.39 -5.05
N SER A 38 22.50 9.37 -5.49
CA SER A 38 22.48 8.88 -6.86
C SER A 38 21.10 8.36 -7.23
N ILE A 39 20.63 8.73 -8.42
CA ILE A 39 19.36 8.24 -9.00
C ILE A 39 19.41 6.71 -9.17
N GLY A 40 20.57 6.16 -9.57
CA GLY A 40 20.74 4.71 -9.72
C GLY A 40 20.55 3.96 -8.40
N GLY A 41 21.18 4.44 -7.33
CA GLY A 41 21.05 3.84 -6.00
C GLY A 41 19.62 3.90 -5.44
N TYR A 42 18.90 5.00 -5.70
CA TYR A 42 17.48 5.14 -5.37
C TYR A 42 16.61 4.07 -6.06
N HIS A 43 16.76 3.91 -7.37
CA HIS A 43 16.00 2.90 -8.13
C HIS A 43 16.33 1.47 -7.66
N THR A 44 17.59 1.18 -7.34
CA THR A 44 17.99 -0.12 -6.80
C THR A 44 17.29 -0.41 -5.47
N ILE A 45 17.24 0.57 -4.55
CA ILE A 45 16.54 0.41 -3.27
C ILE A 45 15.05 0.16 -3.48
N LEU A 46 14.39 0.94 -4.33
CA LEU A 46 12.97 0.75 -4.62
C LEU A 46 12.67 -0.63 -5.19
N PHE A 47 13.47 -1.09 -6.16
CA PHE A 47 13.28 -2.40 -6.76
C PHE A 47 13.51 -3.52 -5.75
N LEU A 48 14.56 -3.41 -4.93
CA LEU A 48 14.89 -4.38 -3.88
C LEU A 48 13.78 -4.45 -2.81
N MET A 49 13.13 -3.34 -2.50
CA MET A 49 11.99 -3.32 -1.55
C MET A 49 10.69 -3.82 -2.18
N ASN A 50 10.48 -3.60 -3.49
CA ASN A 50 9.22 -3.92 -4.16
C ASN A 50 8.92 -5.43 -4.14
N LEU A 51 9.90 -6.27 -4.47
CA LEU A 51 9.73 -7.72 -4.46
C LEU A 51 9.30 -8.27 -3.08
N PRO A 52 10.03 -8.04 -1.98
CA PRO A 52 9.63 -8.54 -0.67
C PRO A 52 8.29 -7.95 -0.23
N LEU A 53 8.00 -6.67 -0.51
CA LEU A 53 6.69 -6.09 -0.21
C LEU A 53 5.57 -6.75 -1.00
N LEU A 54 5.79 -7.12 -2.26
CA LEU A 54 4.78 -7.80 -3.07
C LEU A 54 4.52 -9.22 -2.54
N PHE A 55 5.57 -9.99 -2.27
CA PHE A 55 5.47 -11.37 -1.77
C PHE A 55 4.93 -11.45 -0.35
N LEU A 56 5.32 -10.51 0.52
CA LEU A 56 4.85 -10.39 1.90
C LEU A 56 3.59 -9.50 1.97
N SER A 57 2.69 -9.61 1.00
CA SER A 57 1.40 -8.93 1.00
C SER A 57 0.29 -9.88 0.57
N SER A 58 -0.96 -9.51 0.85
CA SER A 58 -2.13 -10.27 0.38
C SER A 58 -2.49 -10.06 -1.09
N ALA A 59 -1.60 -9.43 -1.87
CA ALA A 59 -1.80 -9.21 -3.29
C ALA A 59 -1.70 -10.51 -4.09
N LEU A 60 -0.69 -11.34 -3.79
CA LEU A 60 -0.45 -12.62 -4.47
C LEU A 60 -1.19 -13.79 -3.82
N TYR A 61 -1.26 -13.80 -2.48
CA TYR A 61 -1.87 -14.89 -1.71
C TYR A 61 -2.93 -14.33 -0.75
N PRO A 62 -4.13 -14.93 -0.62
CA PRO A 62 -5.10 -14.52 0.39
C PRO A 62 -4.55 -14.71 1.81
N LEU A 63 -4.88 -13.81 2.74
CA LEU A 63 -4.39 -13.83 4.13
C LEU A 63 -4.75 -15.13 4.87
N GLY A 64 -5.89 -15.75 4.56
CA GLY A 64 -6.35 -17.00 5.15
C GLY A 64 -5.53 -18.22 4.74
N THR A 65 -4.76 -18.12 3.66
CA THR A 65 -3.93 -19.21 3.15
C THR A 65 -2.47 -19.14 3.62
N MET A 66 -2.08 -18.03 4.24
CA MET A 66 -0.71 -17.81 4.69
C MET A 66 -0.41 -18.50 6.03
N PRO A 67 0.81 -19.04 6.23
CA PRO A 67 1.26 -19.49 7.54
C PRO A 67 1.36 -18.31 8.51
N ALA A 68 1.23 -18.59 9.81
CA ALA A 68 1.07 -17.57 10.85
C ALA A 68 2.16 -16.48 10.83
N TRP A 69 3.42 -16.86 10.61
CA TRP A 69 4.53 -15.91 10.55
C TRP A 69 4.44 -14.97 9.34
N MET A 70 4.08 -15.47 8.16
CA MET A 70 3.89 -14.64 6.96
C MET A 70 2.72 -13.69 7.14
N ARG A 71 1.63 -14.18 7.76
CA ARG A 71 0.45 -13.37 8.02
C ARG A 71 0.76 -12.16 8.90
N VAL A 72 1.57 -12.34 9.96
CA VAL A 72 2.00 -11.21 10.82
C VAL A 72 2.79 -10.19 10.00
N VAL A 73 3.74 -10.64 9.18
CA VAL A 73 4.54 -9.73 8.34
C VAL A 73 3.67 -9.02 7.29
N ALA A 74 2.72 -9.74 6.68
CA ALA A 74 1.78 -9.17 5.72
C ALA A 74 0.87 -8.12 6.37
N LEU A 75 0.44 -8.30 7.61
CA LEU A 75 -0.39 -7.31 8.33
C LEU A 75 0.37 -6.02 8.68
N LEU A 76 1.71 -6.06 8.75
CA LEU A 76 2.55 -4.87 8.90
C LEU A 76 2.75 -4.13 7.56
N ASN A 77 2.50 -4.81 6.44
CA ASN A 77 2.72 -4.27 5.12
C ASN A 77 1.49 -3.45 4.63
N PRO A 78 1.62 -2.14 4.36
CA PRO A 78 0.51 -1.32 3.88
C PRO A 78 -0.09 -1.81 2.55
N THR A 79 0.70 -2.49 1.71
CA THR A 79 0.25 -3.06 0.44
C THR A 79 -0.83 -4.14 0.63
N THR A 80 -0.84 -4.84 1.78
CA THR A 80 -1.90 -5.81 2.14
C THR A 80 -3.26 -5.14 2.25
N TYR A 81 -3.32 -3.94 2.82
CA TYR A 81 -4.57 -3.20 3.00
C TYR A 81 -5.07 -2.65 1.66
N ALA A 82 -4.18 -2.30 0.74
CA ALA A 82 -4.56 -1.96 -0.63
C ALA A 82 -5.16 -3.16 -1.36
N ALA A 83 -4.53 -4.33 -1.27
CA ALA A 83 -5.04 -5.56 -1.91
C ALA A 83 -6.38 -6.02 -1.31
N GLU A 84 -6.50 -6.10 0.03
CA GLU A 84 -7.76 -6.45 0.70
C GLU A 84 -8.85 -5.41 0.45
N GLY A 85 -8.50 -4.12 0.48
CA GLY A 85 -9.43 -3.04 0.20
C GLY A 85 -10.02 -3.11 -1.21
N MET A 86 -9.18 -3.34 -2.21
CA MET A 86 -9.61 -3.56 -3.59
C MET A 86 -10.48 -4.81 -3.72
N ARG A 87 -10.12 -5.89 -3.03
CA ARG A 87 -10.87 -7.16 -3.04
C ARG A 87 -12.27 -7.00 -2.44
N GLY A 88 -12.37 -6.30 -1.32
CA GLY A 88 -13.65 -5.99 -0.67
C GLY A 88 -14.51 -5.05 -1.51
N ALA A 89 -13.91 -4.01 -2.07
CA ALA A 89 -14.62 -3.00 -2.85
C ALA A 89 -15.18 -3.53 -4.19
N LEU A 90 -14.46 -4.42 -4.88
CA LEU A 90 -14.83 -4.90 -6.22
C LEU A 90 -15.52 -6.27 -6.23
N PHE A 91 -15.21 -7.12 -5.25
CA PHE A 91 -15.65 -8.52 -5.23
C PHE A 91 -16.43 -8.90 -3.97
N GLY A 92 -16.55 -8.01 -2.97
CA GLY A 92 -17.22 -8.30 -1.71
C GLY A 92 -16.55 -9.41 -0.88
N ALA A 93 -15.30 -9.75 -1.20
CA ALA A 93 -14.59 -10.93 -0.67
C ALA A 93 -13.35 -10.56 0.15
N ALA A 94 -13.40 -9.46 0.91
CA ALA A 94 -12.30 -9.06 1.79
C ALA A 94 -12.29 -9.87 3.09
N GLU A 95 -11.09 -10.25 3.53
CA GLU A 95 -10.85 -10.80 4.86
C GLU A 95 -10.70 -9.70 5.93
N LEU A 96 -10.39 -8.46 5.50
CA LEU A 96 -10.26 -7.30 6.37
C LEU A 96 -11.43 -6.31 6.19
N ASN A 97 -11.73 -5.55 7.25
CA ASN A 97 -12.73 -4.49 7.20
C ASN A 97 -12.26 -3.35 6.27
N LEU A 98 -13.11 -2.95 5.32
CA LEU A 98 -12.81 -1.89 4.36
C LEU A 98 -12.42 -0.56 5.02
N TRP A 99 -13.06 -0.22 6.14
CA TRP A 99 -12.77 0.99 6.91
C TRP A 99 -11.38 0.93 7.56
N LEU A 100 -10.96 -0.27 8.01
CA LEU A 100 -9.61 -0.48 8.54
C LEU A 100 -8.57 -0.28 7.43
N CYS A 101 -8.81 -0.86 6.25
CA CYS A 101 -7.92 -0.68 5.11
C CYS A 101 -7.76 0.80 4.75
N LEU A 102 -8.88 1.54 4.70
CA LEU A 102 -8.85 2.96 4.42
C LEU A 102 -8.10 3.75 5.51
N ALA A 103 -8.36 3.48 6.78
CA ALA A 103 -7.72 4.17 7.90
C ALA A 103 -6.20 3.95 7.92
N VAL A 104 -5.76 2.71 7.69
CA VAL A 104 -4.32 2.37 7.64
C VAL A 104 -3.65 3.05 6.45
N LEU A 105 -4.26 2.99 5.25
CA LEU A 105 -3.69 3.62 4.07
C LEU A 105 -3.68 5.15 4.18
N ALA A 106 -4.72 5.76 4.73
CA ALA A 106 -4.76 7.20 4.97
C ALA A 106 -3.69 7.63 5.99
N GLY A 107 -3.55 6.91 7.10
CA GLY A 107 -2.50 7.15 8.09
C GLY A 107 -1.10 7.02 7.48
N PHE A 108 -0.87 5.95 6.70
CA PHE A 108 0.39 5.74 6.01
C PHE A 108 0.67 6.84 4.98
N ALA A 109 -0.33 7.26 4.21
CA ALA A 109 -0.22 8.36 3.26
C ALA A 109 0.18 9.68 3.93
N VAL A 110 -0.44 10.03 5.06
CA VAL A 110 -0.08 11.22 5.85
C VAL A 110 1.36 11.12 6.34
N LEU A 111 1.77 9.97 6.89
CA LEU A 111 3.14 9.77 7.40
C LEU A 111 4.20 9.87 6.30
N CYS A 112 3.98 9.21 5.16
CA CYS A 112 4.89 9.23 4.02
C CYS A 112 4.99 10.61 3.37
N THR A 113 3.86 11.30 3.22
CA THR A 113 3.83 12.67 2.69
C THR A 113 4.53 13.62 3.64
N TRP A 114 4.27 13.53 4.94
CA TRP A 114 4.98 14.30 5.97
C TRP A 114 6.49 14.03 5.95
N PHE A 115 6.90 12.78 5.80
CA PHE A 115 8.31 12.39 5.67
C PHE A 115 8.97 13.01 4.42
N GLY A 116 8.28 12.99 3.29
CA GLY A 116 8.70 13.65 2.06
C GLY A 116 8.89 15.16 2.24
N LEU A 117 7.87 15.83 2.78
CA LEU A 117 7.89 17.29 3.05
C LEU A 117 8.98 17.67 4.05
N ARG A 118 9.18 16.89 5.11
CA ARG A 118 10.25 17.12 6.09
C ARG A 118 11.63 16.98 5.47
N SER A 119 11.80 16.08 4.50
CA SER A 119 13.07 15.92 3.79
C SER A 119 13.37 17.11 2.88
N PHE A 120 12.34 17.73 2.28
CA PHE A 120 12.50 19.01 1.55
C PHE A 120 12.97 20.17 2.46
N ARG A 121 12.39 20.32 3.65
CA ARG A 121 12.74 21.40 4.60
C ARG A 121 14.18 21.34 5.15
N ARG A 122 14.94 20.29 4.85
CA ARG A 122 16.36 20.19 5.24
C ARG A 122 17.32 20.65 4.14
N LEU A 123 16.81 20.89 2.93
CA LEU A 123 17.58 21.30 1.76
C LEU A 123 17.48 22.82 1.48
N VAL A 124 16.46 23.48 2.04
CA VAL A 124 16.25 24.95 2.03
C VAL A 124 16.56 25.48 3.43
#